data_AF-A0A964MBJ9-F1
#
_entry.id   AF-A0A964MBJ9-F1
#
_cell.length_a   1.000
_cell.length_b   1.000
_cell.length_c   1.000
_cell.angle_alpha   90.00
_cell.angle_beta   90.00
_cell.angle_gamma   90.00
#
_symmetry.space_group_name_H-M   'P 1'
#
loop_
_entity.id
_entity.type
_entity.pdbx_description
1 polymer ?
#
loop_
_entity_poly.entity_id
_entity_poly.type
_entity_poly.pdbx_seq_one_letter_code
_entity_poly.pdbx_strand_id
1 'polypeptide(L)'
;LGEITAEEETLVRVHEPLSVLDFIDCGSHRHSFSVDQAMQAVARQGKGVIVLLHRKESGDDLLAALAPADSTARPAAKWDPRIYGIGAQILRELGVTKMRLLASPRKMPSMAGFGLEVVGYLSLEEAL
;
A
#
# COMPACT_ATOMS: atom_id res chain seq x y z
N LEU A 1 -14.22 0.11 -2.17
CA LEU A 1 -15.29 0.99 -2.68
C LEU A 1 -15.71 0.45 -4.04
N GLY A 2 -17.01 0.43 -4.34
CA GLY A 2 -17.53 -0.19 -5.55
C GLY A 2 -17.54 -1.72 -5.48
N GLU A 3 -18.13 -2.35 -6.50
CA GLU A 3 -18.14 -3.80 -6.68
C GLU A 3 -16.85 -4.24 -7.37
N ILE A 4 -16.19 -5.27 -6.84
CA ILE A 4 -14.94 -5.81 -7.37
C ILE A 4 -15.24 -7.10 -8.13
N THR A 5 -14.85 -7.14 -9.40
CA THR A 5 -15.07 -8.27 -10.29
C THR A 5 -13.76 -8.69 -10.94
N ALA A 6 -13.66 -9.97 -11.31
CA ALA A 6 -12.44 -10.58 -11.81
C ALA A 6 -12.12 -10.17 -13.26
N GLU A 7 -13.08 -9.62 -13.98
CA GLU A 7 -12.96 -9.23 -15.38
C GLU A 7 -12.37 -7.81 -15.52
N GLU A 8 -12.53 -6.98 -14.50
CA GLU A 8 -12.21 -5.58 -14.55
C GLU A 8 -10.94 -5.24 -13.76
N GLU A 9 -10.17 -4.28 -14.29
CA GLU A 9 -9.04 -3.71 -13.57
C GLU A 9 -9.50 -3.02 -12.28
N THR A 10 -8.79 -3.27 -11.18
CA THR A 10 -9.04 -2.67 -9.88
C THR A 10 -7.87 -1.80 -9.43
N LEU A 11 -8.17 -0.58 -8.98
CA LEU A 11 -7.18 0.28 -8.35
C LEU A 11 -6.90 -0.20 -6.92
N VAL A 12 -5.63 -0.48 -6.63
CA VAL A 12 -5.23 -1.12 -5.37
C VAL A 12 -4.14 -0.32 -4.66
N ARG A 13 -4.32 -0.12 -3.36
CA ARG A 13 -3.27 0.31 -2.43
C ARG A 13 -3.07 -0.77 -1.38
N VAL A 14 -1.84 -1.26 -1.23
CA VAL A 14 -1.45 -2.03 -0.04
C VAL A 14 -0.56 -1.12 0.80
N HIS A 15 -1.07 -0.68 1.95
CA HIS A 15 -0.38 0.22 2.86
C HIS A 15 0.28 -0.58 3.97
N GLU A 16 1.61 -0.56 4.00
CA GLU A 16 2.43 -1.30 4.93
C GLU A 16 3.74 -0.55 5.22
N PRO A 17 4.20 -0.53 6.48
CA PRO A 17 3.41 -0.85 7.67
C PRO A 17 2.38 0.24 7.98
N LEU A 18 1.18 -0.15 8.42
CA LEU A 18 0.23 0.80 9.03
C LEU A 18 0.70 1.16 10.45
N SER A 19 0.85 2.45 10.72
CA SER A 19 1.21 3.02 12.02
C SER A 19 0.21 4.10 12.46
N VAL A 20 0.17 4.39 13.76
CA VAL A 20 -0.60 5.55 14.27
C VAL A 20 -0.12 6.86 13.64
N LEU A 21 1.17 6.92 13.27
CA LEU A 21 1.79 8.07 12.63
C LEU A 21 1.15 8.41 11.27
N ASP A 22 0.57 7.43 10.56
CA ASP A 22 -0.15 7.68 9.30
C ASP A 22 -1.38 8.58 9.46
N PHE A 23 -1.90 8.70 10.69
CA PHE A 23 -3.09 9.49 11.00
C PHE A 23 -2.79 10.80 11.74
N ILE A 24 -1.67 10.87 12.46
CA ILE A 24 -1.32 12.03 13.29
C ILE A 24 -0.20 12.90 12.71
N ASP A 25 0.64 12.34 11.82
CA ASP A 25 1.73 13.05 11.16
C ASP A 25 1.39 13.28 9.67
N CYS A 26 0.45 14.19 9.43
CA CYS A 26 -0.10 14.49 8.11
C CYS A 26 0.94 15.08 7.12
N GLY A 27 2.07 15.57 7.62
CA GLY A 27 3.16 16.09 6.80
C GLY A 27 4.22 15.04 6.41
N SER A 28 4.06 13.80 6.86
CA SER A 28 5.08 12.77 6.66
C SER A 28 5.09 12.22 5.24
N HIS A 29 6.29 12.07 4.67
CA HIS A 29 6.51 11.41 3.38
C HIS A 29 7.01 9.97 3.55
N ARG A 30 6.57 9.29 4.62
CA ARG A 30 6.98 7.91 4.91
C ARG A 30 6.51 6.92 3.85
N HIS A 31 5.40 7.25 3.21
CA HIS A 31 4.79 6.45 2.16
C HIS A 31 4.65 7.26 0.88
N SER A 32 4.68 6.57 -0.26
CA SER A 32 4.42 7.18 -1.59
C SER A 32 3.02 7.75 -1.74
N PHE A 33 2.08 7.24 -0.95
CA PHE A 33 0.73 7.75 -0.78
C PHE A 33 0.41 7.67 0.71
N SER A 34 -0.14 8.74 1.28
CA SER A 34 -0.82 8.66 2.56
C SER A 34 -2.13 7.90 2.43
N VAL A 35 -2.73 7.51 3.57
CA VAL A 35 -4.01 6.80 3.58
C VAL A 35 -5.12 7.67 2.97
N ASP A 36 -5.15 8.97 3.30
CA ASP A 36 -6.13 9.90 2.76
C ASP A 36 -5.97 10.11 1.24
N GLN A 37 -4.74 10.22 0.73
CA GLN A 37 -4.49 10.32 -0.71
C GLN A 37 -4.95 9.06 -1.45
N ALA A 38 -4.68 7.88 -0.90
CA ALA A 38 -5.15 6.62 -1.48
C ALA A 38 -6.68 6.54 -1.48
N MET A 39 -7.34 6.97 -0.40
CA MET A 39 -8.79 7.02 -0.30
C MET A 39 -9.40 7.99 -1.33
N GLN A 40 -8.80 9.16 -1.53
CA GLN A 40 -9.23 10.13 -2.53
C GLN A 40 -9.08 9.58 -3.96
N ALA A 41 -7.95 8.95 -4.27
CA ALA A 41 -7.72 8.32 -5.58
C ALA A 41 -8.76 7.22 -5.87
N VAL A 42 -9.02 6.33 -4.91
CA VAL A 42 -10.05 5.29 -5.04
C VAL A 42 -11.45 5.88 -5.17
N ALA A 43 -11.76 6.94 -4.44
CA ALA A 43 -13.05 7.63 -4.55
C ALA A 43 -13.24 8.26 -5.93
N ARG A 44 -12.21 8.89 -6.49
CA ARG A 44 -12.24 9.48 -7.84
C ARG A 44 -12.41 8.44 -8.94
N GLN A 45 -11.74 7.29 -8.81
CA GLN A 45 -11.91 6.16 -9.72
C GLN A 45 -13.30 5.51 -9.60
N GLY A 46 -13.98 5.70 -8.46
CA GLY A 46 -15.29 5.09 -8.14
C GLY A 46 -15.21 3.63 -7.72
N LYS A 47 -14.05 2.99 -7.89
CA LYS A 47 -13.83 1.57 -7.58
C LYS A 47 -12.37 1.32 -7.16
N GLY A 48 -12.18 0.55 -6.10
CA GLY A 48 -10.84 0.16 -5.66
C GLY A 48 -10.78 -0.44 -4.26
N VAL A 49 -9.61 -0.97 -3.94
CA VAL A 49 -9.30 -1.65 -2.67
C VAL A 49 -8.11 -0.98 -1.99
N ILE A 50 -8.24 -0.71 -0.70
CA ILE A 50 -7.14 -0.28 0.15
C ILE A 50 -6.98 -1.35 1.24
N VAL A 51 -5.84 -2.03 1.24
CA VAL A 51 -5.47 -3.00 2.26
C VAL A 51 -4.52 -2.32 3.24
N LEU A 52 -4.90 -2.24 4.50
CA LEU A 52 -4.07 -1.68 5.56
C LEU A 52 -3.45 -2.83 6.37
N LEU A 53 -2.15 -3.03 6.23
CA LEU A 53 -1.42 -4.11 6.90
C LEU A 53 -0.66 -3.55 8.10
N HIS A 54 -1.20 -3.84 9.29
CA HIS A 54 -0.55 -3.50 10.53
C HIS A 54 0.45 -4.59 10.95
N ARG A 55 1.57 -4.16 11.52
CA ARG A 55 2.53 -5.02 12.20
C ARG A 55 2.77 -4.47 13.60
N LYS A 56 3.13 -5.35 14.54
CA LYS A 56 3.49 -4.92 15.90
C LYS A 56 4.57 -3.85 15.85
N GLU A 57 4.34 -2.75 16.55
CA GLU A 57 5.21 -1.59 16.65
C GLU A 57 5.38 -1.27 18.13
N SER A 58 6.62 -1.14 18.59
CA SER A 58 6.96 -0.75 19.96
C SER A 58 7.03 0.78 20.11
N GLY A 59 7.12 1.27 21.34
CA GLY A 59 7.33 2.70 21.59
C GLY A 59 8.64 3.21 20.97
N ASP A 60 9.71 2.41 21.01
CA ASP A 60 11.00 2.77 20.41
C ASP A 60 10.92 2.82 18.88
N ASP A 61 10.13 1.93 18.26
CA ASP A 61 9.89 1.96 16.80
C ASP A 61 9.18 3.25 16.38
N LEU A 62 8.17 3.68 17.16
CA LEU A 62 7.46 4.94 16.92
C LEU A 62 8.38 6.15 17.06
N LEU A 63 9.20 6.19 18.11
CA LEU A 63 10.16 7.26 18.34
C LEU A 63 11.21 7.32 17.23
N ALA A 64 11.71 6.17 16.78
CA ALA A 64 12.65 6.09 15.67
C ALA A 64 12.02 6.57 14.35
N ALA A 65 10.74 6.29 14.11
CA ALA A 65 10.04 6.74 12.91
C ALA A 65 9.89 8.28 12.84
N LEU A 66 9.77 8.94 14.00
CA LEU A 66 9.70 10.40 14.15
C LEU A 66 11.07 11.11 14.08
N ALA A 67 12.18 10.36 14.08
CA ALA A 67 13.50 10.95 14.00
C ALA A 67 13.70 11.74 12.68
N PRO A 68 14.45 12.86 12.69
CA PRO A 68 14.72 13.66 11.50
C PRO A 68 15.32 12.82 10.36
N ALA A 69 14.97 13.18 9.12
CA ALA A 69 15.38 12.45 7.91
C ALA A 69 16.90 12.35 7.71
N ASP A 70 17.68 13.26 8.29
CA ASP A 70 19.15 13.27 8.26
C ASP A 70 19.81 12.29 9.25
N SER A 71 19.01 11.61 10.08
CA SER A 71 19.53 10.52 10.89
C SER A 71 19.79 9.30 9.99
N THR A 72 21.03 8.79 10.03
CA THR A 72 21.50 7.57 9.34
C THR A 72 20.78 6.28 9.77
N ALA A 73 19.66 6.40 10.50
CA ALA A 73 19.00 5.37 11.28
C ALA A 73 17.59 5.02 10.76
N ARG A 74 17.26 5.31 9.49
CA ARG A 74 16.16 4.60 8.81
C ARG A 74 16.71 3.35 8.14
N PRO A 75 16.75 2.18 8.82
CA PRO A 75 16.96 0.94 8.10
C PRO A 75 15.89 0.85 7.03
N ALA A 76 16.30 0.62 5.78
CA ALA A 76 15.38 0.31 4.70
C ALA A 76 14.41 -0.75 5.21
N ALA A 77 13.10 -0.45 5.19
CA ALA A 77 12.09 -1.34 5.73
C ALA A 77 12.36 -2.75 5.19
N LYS A 78 12.78 -3.65 6.08
CA LYS A 78 13.27 -4.95 5.68
C LYS A 78 12.10 -5.67 5.05
N TRP A 79 12.23 -5.94 3.75
CA TRP A 79 11.20 -6.59 2.94
C TRP A 79 10.80 -7.93 3.59
N ASP A 80 9.55 -8.04 4.04
CA ASP A 80 8.98 -9.30 4.56
C ASP A 80 8.07 -9.94 3.50
N PRO A 81 8.50 -11.03 2.85
CA PRO A 81 7.71 -11.72 1.83
C PRO A 81 6.37 -12.24 2.36
N ARG A 82 6.26 -12.53 3.66
CA ARG A 82 5.02 -13.05 4.27
C ARG A 82 3.90 -12.02 4.22
N ILE A 83 4.25 -10.74 4.38
CA ILE A 83 3.27 -9.66 4.38
C ILE A 83 2.67 -9.46 2.97
N TYR A 84 3.49 -9.63 1.92
CA TYR A 84 3.00 -9.66 0.54
C TYR A 84 2.03 -10.83 0.30
N GLY A 85 2.34 -12.01 0.84
CA GLY A 85 1.46 -13.17 0.74
C GLY A 85 0.09 -12.92 1.36
N ILE A 86 0.05 -12.29 2.54
CA ILE A 86 -1.20 -11.91 3.21
C ILE A 86 -1.97 -10.88 2.37
N GLY A 87 -1.31 -9.81 1.90
CA GLY A 87 -1.94 -8.81 1.04
C GLY A 87 -2.51 -9.42 -0.24
N ALA A 88 -1.78 -10.32 -0.88
CA ALA A 88 -2.22 -11.01 -2.08
C ALA A 88 -3.42 -11.95 -1.83
N GLN A 89 -3.44 -12.66 -0.71
CA GLN A 89 -4.59 -13.51 -0.33
C GLN A 89 -5.85 -12.68 -0.09
N ILE A 90 -5.73 -11.56 0.62
CA ILE A 90 -6.85 -10.63 0.85
C ILE A 90 -7.39 -10.13 -0.49
N LEU A 91 -6.52 -9.67 -1.39
CA LEU A 91 -6.94 -9.15 -2.70
C LEU A 91 -7.67 -10.21 -3.53
N ARG A 92 -7.16 -11.45 -3.54
CA ARG A 92 -7.82 -12.58 -4.22
C ARG A 92 -9.19 -12.88 -3.63
N GLU A 93 -9.32 -12.90 -2.31
CA GLU A 93 -10.61 -13.13 -1.63
C GLU A 93 -11.63 -12.03 -1.91
N LEU A 94 -11.16 -10.81 -2.17
CA LEU A 94 -11.99 -9.68 -2.63
C LEU A 94 -12.34 -9.74 -4.12
N GLY A 95 -11.90 -10.76 -4.86
CA GLY A 95 -12.19 -10.92 -6.28
C GLY A 95 -11.24 -10.17 -7.22
N VAL A 96 -10.16 -9.57 -6.72
CA VAL A 96 -9.16 -8.89 -7.55
C VAL A 96 -8.37 -9.95 -8.33
N THR A 97 -8.20 -9.70 -9.62
CA THR A 97 -7.33 -10.50 -10.52
C THR A 97 -6.35 -9.59 -11.25
N LYS A 98 -6.81 -8.48 -11.82
CA LYS A 98 -6.01 -7.45 -12.48
C LYS A 98 -6.01 -6.19 -11.67
N MET A 99 -4.83 -5.69 -11.34
CA MET A 99 -4.71 -4.51 -10.50
C MET A 99 -3.67 -3.50 -10.97
N ARG A 100 -4.02 -2.23 -10.80
CA ARG A 100 -3.11 -1.11 -10.90
C ARG A 100 -2.76 -0.60 -9.51
N LEU A 101 -1.48 -0.45 -9.22
CA LEU A 101 -1.01 -0.18 -7.87
C LEU A 101 -0.77 1.32 -7.64
N LEU A 102 -1.34 1.86 -6.57
CA LEU A 102 -1.00 3.17 -6.02
C LEU A 102 0.32 3.06 -5.24
N ALA A 103 1.44 2.98 -5.95
CA ALA A 103 2.77 2.84 -5.37
C ALA A 103 3.86 3.21 -6.38
N SER A 104 5.05 3.56 -5.87
CA SER A 104 6.23 3.69 -6.72
C SER A 104 6.60 2.35 -7.36
N PRO A 105 6.97 2.32 -8.66
CA PRO A 105 7.38 1.11 -9.34
C PRO A 105 8.54 0.42 -8.63
N ARG A 106 8.42 -0.89 -8.40
CA ARG A 106 9.44 -1.70 -7.73
C ARG A 106 9.50 -3.09 -8.35
N LYS A 107 10.67 -3.74 -8.29
CA LYS A 107 10.78 -5.17 -8.64
C LYS A 107 9.98 -5.96 -7.61
N MET A 108 8.96 -6.66 -8.08
CA MET A 108 8.08 -7.45 -7.22
C MET A 108 8.20 -8.94 -7.60
N PRO A 109 8.09 -9.86 -6.63
CA PRO A 109 7.97 -11.29 -6.95
C PRO A 109 6.77 -11.56 -7.84
N SER A 110 6.80 -12.68 -8.54
CA SER A 110 5.65 -13.13 -9.33
C SER A 110 4.42 -13.29 -8.44
N MET A 111 3.34 -12.61 -8.83
CA MET A 111 2.03 -12.67 -8.16
C MET A 111 1.10 -13.72 -8.77
N ALA A 112 1.57 -14.43 -9.82
CA ALA A 112 0.79 -15.44 -10.52
C ALA A 112 0.32 -16.59 -9.61
N GLY A 113 1.11 -16.94 -8.59
CA GLY A 113 0.72 -17.95 -7.59
C GLY A 113 -0.50 -17.58 -6.75
N PHE A 114 -0.89 -16.31 -6.74
CA PHE A 114 -2.09 -15.80 -6.07
C PHE A 114 -3.23 -15.51 -7.04
N GLY A 115 -3.06 -15.75 -8.35
CA GLY A 115 -4.04 -15.37 -9.37
C GLY A 115 -4.12 -13.86 -9.59
N LEU A 116 -3.06 -13.12 -9.26
CA LEU A 116 -2.99 -11.66 -9.36
C LEU A 116 -2.01 -11.23 -10.46
N GLU A 117 -2.44 -10.24 -11.24
CA GLU A 117 -1.70 -9.60 -12.32
C GLU A 117 -1.58 -8.10 -12.02
N VAL A 118 -0.34 -7.60 -11.98
CA VAL A 118 -0.06 -6.17 -11.87
C VAL A 118 0.05 -5.60 -13.27
N VAL A 119 -0.96 -4.83 -13.68
CA VAL A 119 -1.00 -4.25 -15.03
C VAL A 119 -0.32 -2.87 -15.11
N GLY A 120 -0.05 -2.26 -13.96
CA GLY A 120 0.67 -0.99 -13.91
C GLY A 120 0.76 -0.37 -12.52
N TYR A 121 1.35 0.81 -12.47
CA TYR A 121 1.46 1.66 -11.29
C TYR A 121 0.87 3.03 -11.63
N LEU A 122 0.24 3.69 -10.65
CA LEU A 122 -0.12 5.10 -10.72
C LEU A 122 0.72 5.89 -9.73
N SER A 123 1.29 6.97 -10.24
CA SER A 123 1.92 8.00 -9.42
C SER A 123 0.88 8.89 -8.73
N LEU A 124 1.31 9.65 -7.73
CA LEU A 124 0.43 10.56 -6.99
C LEU A 124 -0.20 11.61 -7.91
N GLU A 125 0.56 12.12 -8.87
CA GLU A 125 0.12 13.13 -9.84
C GLU A 125 -0.93 12.61 -10.82
N GLU A 126 -0.89 11.31 -11.15
CA GLU A 126 -1.88 10.69 -12.04
C GLU A 126 -3.16 10.29 -11.30
N ALA A 127 -3.06 10.04 -10.00
CA ALA A 127 -4.13 9.53 -9.16
C ALA A 127 -4.96 10.62 -8.48
N LEU A 128 -4.42 11.84 -8.38
CA LEU A 128 -5.06 12.99 -7.74
C LEU A 128 -5.31 14.17 -8.69
#